data_AF-A0A3B9K630-F1
#
_entry.id   AF-A0A3B9K630-F1
#
_cell.length_a   1.000
_cell.length_b   1.000
_cell.length_c   1.000
_cell.angle_alpha   90.00
_cell.angle_beta   90.00
_cell.angle_gamma   90.00
#
_symmetry.space_group_name_H-M   'P 1'
#
loop_
_entity.id
_entity.type
_entity.pdbx_description
1 polymer ?
#
loop_
_entity_poly.entity_id
_entity_poly.type
_entity_poly.pdbx_seq_one_letter_code
_entity_poly.pdbx_strand_id
1 'polypeptide(L)'
;MTDKGAKEQKKILRKGWRIALAAAVLSLCLAYPAMAEMQKEGSPSSGVSAGWNKSGDRWWYAADDTGTDCLKDGWHTIDGAMYCFDREGWLLENTVTPDDKLVGEDGVFLGDAGAPAGMAQRLIVVGEGGDFPTIQGAIDYLAYHGLDRRKNTWTIRVLPGTYPRFTTKNAKTGFHDPRYFSIEGTDREQCIVKDGSGEYLTPAADICLNGTVKNLQFIATHEAAPPLMNRADDSRKAYAVHMDFGTQVLTFENCSFTSYQAPGVGAGISAGEQLTFRNCEFRSLGDVSRFSPNNLRNDYTWLTECGALYVHSDMPGGGLALLRLENCSIYSKNASKSLWISQPDGFWDPEKTTMQVTLIGNTASGDRAGDKIEIEHKWPGLDIMPESSGNSFDGQLWIVPAETAAETAAATETETAAATETAPAETAAAGAF
;
A
#
# COMPACT_ATOMS: atom_id res chain seq x y z
N MET A 1 -21.71 59.48 -18.48
CA MET A 1 -22.81 58.70 -19.11
C MET A 1 -23.39 57.77 -18.04
N THR A 2 -24.70 57.70 -17.99
CA THR A 2 -25.52 57.54 -16.78
C THR A 2 -25.70 56.10 -16.31
N ASP A 3 -25.84 55.97 -14.98
CA ASP A 3 -26.09 54.79 -14.12
C ASP A 3 -27.44 54.05 -14.41
N LYS A 4 -27.88 54.06 -15.68
CA LYS A 4 -29.06 53.31 -16.16
C LYS A 4 -28.68 51.99 -16.85
N GLY A 5 -27.45 51.84 -17.37
CA GLY A 5 -27.03 50.61 -18.06
C GLY A 5 -26.78 49.40 -17.15
N ALA A 6 -26.38 49.61 -15.88
CA ALA A 6 -26.01 48.53 -14.97
C ALA A 6 -27.21 47.87 -14.25
N LYS A 7 -28.38 48.52 -14.23
CA LYS A 7 -29.61 47.98 -13.61
C LYS A 7 -30.49 47.19 -14.59
N GLU A 8 -30.31 47.39 -15.90
CA GLU A 8 -31.05 46.64 -16.94
C GLU A 8 -30.49 45.21 -17.13
N GLN A 9 -29.18 45.00 -17.02
CA GLN A 9 -28.57 43.67 -17.19
C GLN A 9 -28.81 42.70 -16.01
N LYS A 10 -28.99 43.21 -14.78
CA LYS A 10 -29.31 42.38 -13.60
C LYS A 10 -30.79 41.92 -13.56
N LYS A 11 -31.67 42.49 -14.40
CA LYS A 11 -33.08 42.12 -14.47
C LYS A 11 -33.35 41.01 -15.50
N ILE A 12 -32.45 40.81 -16.47
CA ILE A 12 -32.55 39.77 -17.50
C ILE A 12 -31.93 38.44 -17.02
N LEU A 13 -30.91 38.45 -16.16
CA LEU A 13 -30.31 37.22 -15.61
C LEU A 13 -31.12 36.51 -14.50
N ARG A 14 -32.19 37.12 -13.96
CA ARG A 14 -33.02 36.50 -12.89
C ARG A 14 -34.34 35.89 -13.40
N LYS A 15 -34.63 35.95 -14.70
CA LYS A 15 -35.85 35.37 -15.30
C LYS A 15 -35.61 34.15 -16.19
N GLY A 16 -34.38 33.65 -16.30
CA GLY A 16 -34.02 32.49 -17.11
C GLY A 16 -33.88 31.16 -16.37
N TRP A 17 -34.18 31.09 -15.05
CA TRP A 17 -33.90 29.89 -14.23
C TRP A 17 -35.13 29.15 -13.72
N ARG A 18 -36.25 29.31 -14.41
CA ARG A 18 -37.45 28.49 -14.23
C ARG A 18 -37.98 28.18 -15.61
N ILE A 19 -37.61 27.02 -16.16
CA ILE A 19 -38.30 26.18 -17.17
C ILE A 19 -37.22 25.30 -17.85
N ALA A 20 -37.55 24.01 -18.02
CA ALA A 20 -36.73 22.86 -18.43
C ALA A 20 -35.95 22.24 -17.24
N LEU A 21 -36.21 21.00 -16.81
CA LEU A 21 -36.47 19.81 -17.61
C LEU A 21 -37.30 18.80 -16.79
N ALA A 22 -38.47 18.44 -17.29
CA ALA A 22 -39.22 17.25 -16.87
C ALA A 22 -39.62 16.49 -18.15
N ALA A 23 -39.62 15.16 -18.03
CA ALA A 23 -39.93 14.12 -19.02
C ALA A 23 -38.77 13.80 -20.00
N ALA A 24 -38.04 12.70 -19.78
CA ALA A 24 -38.38 11.31 -20.19
C ALA A 24 -37.81 11.04 -21.60
N VAL A 25 -37.26 9.89 -22.00
CA VAL A 25 -37.11 8.53 -21.46
C VAL A 25 -36.26 7.76 -22.52
N LEU A 26 -35.63 6.64 -22.12
CA LEU A 26 -35.14 5.53 -22.97
C LEU A 26 -33.82 5.71 -23.77
N SER A 27 -32.76 5.02 -23.37
CA SER A 27 -32.44 3.69 -23.93
C SER A 27 -31.21 3.05 -23.25
N LEU A 28 -31.46 1.95 -22.54
CA LEU A 28 -30.60 0.80 -22.21
C LEU A 28 -29.75 0.34 -23.43
N CYS A 29 -28.63 -0.38 -23.36
CA CYS A 29 -28.15 -1.52 -22.56
C CYS A 29 -26.63 -1.66 -22.86
N LEU A 30 -25.76 -2.13 -21.95
CA LEU A 30 -25.19 -3.50 -21.83
C LEU A 30 -23.97 -3.33 -20.88
N ALA A 31 -23.61 -4.15 -19.90
CA ALA A 31 -23.89 -5.55 -19.61
C ALA A 31 -23.70 -5.84 -18.11
N TYR A 32 -24.57 -6.70 -17.56
CA TYR A 32 -24.28 -7.63 -16.45
C TYR A 32 -23.84 -8.97 -17.08
N PRO A 33 -23.10 -9.87 -16.39
CA PRO A 33 -23.68 -10.81 -15.40
C PRO A 33 -22.71 -11.11 -14.22
N ALA A 34 -23.10 -11.74 -13.12
CA ALA A 34 -23.89 -12.96 -12.97
C ALA A 34 -24.36 -13.11 -11.52
N MET A 35 -25.39 -13.87 -11.14
CA MET A 35 -26.63 -14.40 -11.75
C MET A 35 -27.30 -15.14 -10.59
N ALA A 36 -28.63 -15.07 -10.53
CA ALA A 36 -29.59 -16.07 -10.01
C ALA A 36 -30.74 -15.32 -9.31
N GLU A 37 -32.01 -15.60 -9.54
CA GLU A 37 -32.70 -16.43 -10.51
C GLU A 37 -34.17 -15.94 -10.51
N MET A 38 -34.86 -16.27 -11.60
CA MET A 38 -36.13 -15.72 -12.04
C MET A 38 -37.35 -16.19 -11.19
N GLN A 39 -38.41 -15.38 -11.23
CA GLN A 39 -39.84 -15.72 -11.05
C GLN A 39 -40.42 -15.87 -9.63
N LYS A 40 -41.13 -14.82 -9.18
CA LYS A 40 -42.61 -14.84 -9.18
C LYS A 40 -43.19 -13.43 -9.08
N GLU A 41 -44.11 -13.11 -9.96
CA GLU A 41 -44.92 -11.89 -9.93
C GLU A 41 -45.73 -11.80 -8.63
N GLY A 42 -45.60 -10.68 -7.94
CA GLY A 42 -46.39 -10.31 -6.77
C GLY A 42 -46.21 -8.81 -6.47
N SER A 43 -47.32 -8.09 -6.47
CA SER A 43 -47.52 -6.71 -5.97
C SER A 43 -46.59 -6.32 -4.81
N PRO A 44 -46.17 -5.04 -4.64
CA PRO A 44 -45.33 -4.66 -3.49
C PRO A 44 -46.16 -4.81 -2.21
N SER A 45 -46.06 -5.96 -1.56
CA SER A 45 -46.43 -6.09 -0.17
C SER A 45 -45.41 -5.30 0.62
N SER A 46 -45.84 -4.21 1.24
CA SER A 46 -45.19 -3.58 2.38
C SER A 46 -45.11 -4.58 3.53
N GLY A 47 -44.19 -5.53 3.43
CA GLY A 47 -43.87 -6.53 4.45
C GLY A 47 -42.59 -6.13 5.16
N VAL A 48 -42.64 -6.13 6.50
CA VAL A 48 -41.43 -6.09 7.32
C VAL A 48 -40.68 -7.40 7.14
N SER A 49 -39.35 -7.37 7.18
CA SER A 49 -38.50 -8.57 7.32
C SER A 49 -37.66 -8.47 8.58
N ALA A 50 -37.27 -9.59 9.18
CA ALA A 50 -36.28 -9.58 10.24
C ALA A 50 -34.98 -8.91 9.73
N GLY A 51 -34.39 -8.05 10.56
CA GLY A 51 -33.21 -7.27 10.22
C GLY A 51 -33.51 -5.79 9.91
N TRP A 52 -32.66 -5.19 9.08
CA TRP A 52 -32.72 -3.76 8.75
C TRP A 52 -33.90 -3.43 7.85
N ASN A 53 -34.72 -2.48 8.28
CA ASN A 53 -35.86 -1.98 7.53
C ASN A 53 -35.77 -0.46 7.40
N LYS A 54 -36.28 0.07 6.29
CA LYS A 54 -36.35 1.52 6.03
C LYS A 54 -37.80 1.95 5.88
N SER A 55 -38.17 3.05 6.52
CA SER A 55 -39.50 3.65 6.38
C SER A 55 -39.36 5.17 6.24
N GLY A 56 -39.67 5.66 5.03
CA GLY A 56 -39.26 7.01 4.63
C GLY A 56 -37.74 7.12 4.60
N ASP A 57 -37.21 8.15 5.28
CA ASP A 57 -35.77 8.39 5.38
C ASP A 57 -35.12 7.82 6.64
N ARG A 58 -35.88 7.10 7.49
CA ARG A 58 -35.35 6.55 8.74
C ARG A 58 -35.22 5.03 8.72
N TRP A 59 -34.20 4.55 9.40
CA TRP A 59 -33.91 3.13 9.59
C TRP A 59 -34.37 2.62 10.94
N TRP A 60 -34.73 1.35 11.00
CA TRP A 60 -35.04 0.61 12.22
C TRP A 60 -34.68 -0.87 12.04
N TYR A 61 -34.62 -1.62 13.13
CA TYR A 61 -34.25 -3.04 13.11
C TYR A 61 -35.35 -3.91 13.70
N ALA A 62 -35.88 -4.82 12.91
CA ALA A 62 -36.89 -5.79 13.33
C ALA A 62 -36.21 -7.07 13.85
N ALA A 63 -36.62 -7.55 15.02
CA ALA A 63 -36.15 -8.82 15.56
C ALA A 63 -36.84 -10.02 14.91
N ASP A 64 -37.98 -9.80 14.25
CA ASP A 64 -38.78 -10.83 13.58
C ASP A 64 -39.33 -10.35 12.22
N ASP A 65 -39.84 -11.27 11.42
CA ASP A 65 -40.45 -10.99 10.10
C ASP A 65 -41.84 -10.33 10.19
N THR A 66 -42.33 -10.03 11.38
CA THR A 66 -43.64 -9.39 11.60
C THR A 66 -43.52 -7.91 11.95
N GLY A 67 -42.33 -7.46 12.36
CA GLY A 67 -42.07 -6.10 12.83
C GLY A 67 -42.71 -5.76 14.16
N THR A 68 -43.27 -6.75 14.87
CA THR A 68 -43.87 -6.52 16.18
C THR A 68 -42.84 -6.34 17.27
N ASP A 69 -41.66 -6.95 17.12
CA ASP A 69 -40.52 -6.73 17.99
C ASP A 69 -39.40 -6.01 17.22
N CYS A 70 -38.96 -4.87 17.75
CA CYS A 70 -37.94 -4.02 17.16
C CYS A 70 -36.98 -3.49 18.21
N LEU A 71 -35.73 -3.31 17.80
CA LEU A 71 -34.73 -2.69 18.67
C LEU A 71 -35.09 -1.22 18.87
N LYS A 72 -35.06 -0.80 20.13
CA LYS A 72 -35.40 0.54 20.57
C LYS A 72 -34.70 0.87 21.88
N ASP A 73 -34.75 2.13 22.25
CA ASP A 73 -34.36 2.67 23.56
C ASP A 73 -32.93 2.28 23.97
N GLY A 74 -31.96 2.82 23.24
CA GLY A 74 -30.54 2.74 23.59
C GLY A 74 -29.72 1.86 22.66
N TRP A 75 -28.61 1.36 23.21
CA TRP A 75 -27.53 0.74 22.45
C TRP A 75 -27.74 -0.75 22.22
N HIS A 76 -27.57 -1.19 20.97
CA HIS A 76 -27.62 -2.59 20.57
C HIS A 76 -26.45 -2.94 19.66
N THR A 77 -25.92 -4.16 19.80
CA THR A 77 -24.86 -4.67 18.92
C THR A 77 -25.47 -5.54 17.84
N ILE A 78 -25.23 -5.18 16.57
CA ILE A 78 -25.71 -5.90 15.39
C ILE A 78 -24.48 -6.18 14.53
N ASP A 79 -24.23 -7.44 14.22
CA ASP A 79 -23.08 -7.89 13.41
C ASP A 79 -21.73 -7.30 13.85
N GLY A 80 -21.53 -7.16 15.17
CA GLY A 80 -20.30 -6.66 15.78
C GLY A 80 -20.12 -5.13 15.75
N ALA A 81 -21.11 -4.36 15.29
CA ALA A 81 -21.15 -2.90 15.39
C ALA A 81 -22.23 -2.43 16.38
N MET A 82 -21.98 -1.33 17.09
CA MET A 82 -22.94 -0.76 18.04
C MET A 82 -23.77 0.34 17.39
N TYR A 83 -25.08 0.28 17.62
CA TYR A 83 -26.08 1.22 17.08
C TYR A 83 -26.95 1.72 18.24
N CYS A 84 -27.34 3.00 18.20
CA CYS A 84 -28.26 3.56 19.19
C CYS A 84 -29.61 3.82 18.55
N PHE A 85 -30.68 3.40 19.21
CA PHE A 85 -32.06 3.64 18.77
C PHE A 85 -32.77 4.59 19.72
N ASP A 86 -33.63 5.45 19.17
CA ASP A 86 -34.53 6.28 19.97
C ASP A 86 -35.62 5.45 20.66
N ARG A 87 -36.45 6.10 21.47
CA ARG A 87 -37.53 5.42 22.22
C ARG A 87 -38.59 4.81 21.31
N GLU A 88 -38.73 5.35 20.11
CA GLU A 88 -39.67 4.93 19.08
C GLU A 88 -39.09 3.83 18.16
N GLY A 89 -37.82 3.44 18.34
CA GLY A 89 -37.15 2.37 17.60
C GLY A 89 -36.43 2.82 16.33
N TRP A 90 -36.24 4.12 16.12
CA TRP A 90 -35.49 4.64 14.97
C TRP A 90 -34.01 4.73 15.27
N LEU A 91 -33.20 4.34 14.30
CA LEU A 91 -31.77 4.48 14.35
C LEU A 91 -31.38 5.95 14.47
N LEU A 92 -30.51 6.25 15.44
CA LEU A 92 -29.81 7.52 15.50
C LEU A 92 -28.63 7.46 14.51
N GLU A 93 -28.61 8.40 13.58
CA GLU A 93 -27.56 8.54 12.57
C GLU A 93 -27.13 10.00 12.46
N ASN A 94 -25.85 10.21 12.16
CA ASN A 94 -25.23 11.52 11.96
C ASN A 94 -25.52 12.51 13.11
N THR A 95 -25.42 12.03 14.35
CA THR A 95 -25.81 12.81 15.53
C THR A 95 -24.98 12.46 16.76
N VAL A 96 -25.18 13.23 17.82
CA VAL A 96 -24.76 12.89 19.19
C VAL A 96 -25.96 12.28 19.90
N THR A 97 -25.77 11.08 20.42
CA THR A 97 -26.77 10.35 21.21
C THR A 97 -26.97 10.99 22.59
N PRO A 98 -28.09 10.74 23.29
CA PRO A 98 -28.40 11.37 24.58
C PRO A 98 -27.38 11.12 25.70
N ASP A 99 -26.55 10.08 25.58
CA ASP A 99 -25.48 9.73 26.51
C ASP A 99 -24.09 10.11 25.98
N ASP A 100 -24.04 11.22 25.23
CA ASP A 100 -22.85 11.91 24.72
C ASP A 100 -21.92 11.02 23.89
N LYS A 101 -22.48 10.21 22.99
CA LYS A 101 -21.72 9.38 22.04
C LYS A 101 -22.04 9.75 20.60
N LEU A 102 -21.01 9.78 19.75
CA LEU A 102 -21.12 10.08 18.33
C LEU A 102 -21.56 8.83 17.57
N VAL A 103 -22.52 9.00 16.66
CA VAL A 103 -22.93 7.98 15.68
C VAL A 103 -22.80 8.54 14.26
N GLY A 104 -22.27 7.72 13.35
CA GLY A 104 -22.02 8.09 11.96
C GLY A 104 -23.30 8.18 11.12
N GLU A 105 -23.15 8.55 9.85
CA GLU A 105 -24.24 8.58 8.85
C GLU A 105 -24.91 7.20 8.64
N ASP A 106 -24.18 6.12 8.92
CA ASP A 106 -24.69 4.75 8.94
C ASP A 106 -25.18 4.30 10.33
N GLY A 107 -25.25 5.23 11.30
CA GLY A 107 -25.70 5.02 12.68
C GLY A 107 -24.72 4.23 13.56
N VAL A 108 -23.54 3.91 13.05
CA VAL A 108 -22.52 3.15 13.80
C VAL A 108 -21.88 4.05 14.86
N PHE A 109 -21.71 3.54 16.08
CA PHE A 109 -20.95 4.18 17.15
C PHE A 109 -19.53 4.55 16.71
N LEU A 110 -19.16 5.82 16.87
CA LEU A 110 -17.85 6.36 16.50
C LEU A 110 -16.96 6.68 17.70
N GLY A 111 -17.51 6.74 18.93
CA GLY A 111 -16.80 7.14 20.14
C GLY A 111 -17.59 8.13 21.00
N ASP A 112 -17.01 8.55 22.11
CA ASP A 112 -17.61 9.57 22.98
C ASP A 112 -17.55 10.96 22.31
N ALA A 113 -18.54 11.82 22.55
CA ALA A 113 -18.69 13.16 21.96
C ALA A 113 -17.60 14.16 22.38
N GLY A 114 -16.71 13.76 23.29
CA GLY A 114 -15.45 14.47 23.60
C GLY A 114 -14.31 14.19 22.61
N ALA A 115 -14.56 13.41 21.54
CA ALA A 115 -13.58 13.19 20.48
C ALA A 115 -13.29 14.47 19.67
N PRO A 116 -12.08 14.60 19.09
CA PRO A 116 -11.63 15.86 18.49
C PRO A 116 -12.50 16.36 17.33
N ALA A 117 -12.46 17.67 17.10
CA ALA A 117 -13.32 18.43 16.18
C ALA A 117 -13.25 18.01 14.69
N GLY A 118 -12.41 17.03 14.31
CA GLY A 118 -12.32 16.44 12.96
C GLY A 118 -13.33 15.33 12.65
N MET A 119 -14.07 14.82 13.65
CA MET A 119 -14.90 13.62 13.54
C MET A 119 -16.11 13.75 12.58
N ALA A 120 -16.60 14.97 12.30
CA ALA A 120 -17.65 15.20 11.29
C ALA A 120 -17.13 15.10 9.84
N GLN A 121 -15.81 15.21 9.64
CA GLN A 121 -15.18 15.16 8.31
C GLN A 121 -14.43 13.84 8.06
N ARG A 122 -14.52 12.86 8.98
CA ARG A 122 -13.72 11.62 8.95
C ARG A 122 -12.22 11.90 8.78
N LEU A 123 -11.75 12.91 9.48
CA LEU A 123 -10.39 13.44 9.41
C LEU A 123 -9.76 13.37 10.80
N ILE A 124 -8.58 12.75 10.89
CA ILE A 124 -7.73 12.79 12.08
C ILE A 124 -6.50 13.62 11.76
N VAL A 125 -6.18 14.60 12.58
CA VAL A 125 -4.99 15.45 12.42
C VAL A 125 -3.87 14.95 13.32
N VAL A 126 -2.70 14.68 12.75
CA VAL A 126 -1.49 14.25 13.45
C VAL A 126 -0.45 15.36 13.42
N GLY A 127 0.16 15.66 14.56
CA GLY A 127 1.23 16.66 14.69
C GLY A 127 1.00 17.65 15.83
N GLU A 128 1.84 18.67 15.91
CA GLU A 128 1.73 19.72 16.93
C GLU A 128 0.36 20.42 16.85
N GLY A 129 -0.39 20.42 17.95
CA GLY A 129 -1.74 20.97 18.01
C GLY A 129 -2.81 20.13 17.29
N GLY A 130 -2.47 18.94 16.80
CA GLY A 130 -3.40 17.98 16.23
C GLY A 130 -4.08 17.08 17.28
N ASP A 131 -4.91 16.17 16.77
CA ASP A 131 -5.66 15.17 17.53
C ASP A 131 -4.74 14.12 18.17
N PHE A 132 -3.67 13.76 17.46
CA PHE A 132 -2.65 12.82 17.93
C PHE A 132 -1.24 13.34 17.70
N PRO A 133 -0.29 13.05 18.61
CA PRO A 133 1.11 13.44 18.43
C PRO A 133 1.86 12.54 17.45
N THR A 134 1.33 11.35 17.13
CA THR A 134 1.99 10.37 16.26
C THR A 134 1.01 9.72 15.29
N ILE A 135 1.53 9.28 14.14
CA ILE A 135 0.74 8.55 13.13
C ILE A 135 0.26 7.22 13.72
N GLN A 136 1.11 6.50 14.46
CA GLN A 136 0.72 5.24 15.10
C GLN A 136 -0.45 5.42 16.07
N GLY A 137 -0.47 6.48 16.88
CA GLY A 137 -1.58 6.75 17.80
C GLY A 137 -2.92 6.96 17.07
N ALA A 138 -2.90 7.64 15.92
CA ALA A 138 -4.10 7.78 15.08
C ALA A 138 -4.55 6.44 14.46
N ILE A 139 -3.61 5.60 14.03
CA ILE A 139 -3.91 4.25 13.53
C ILE A 139 -4.52 3.38 14.63
N ASP A 140 -3.94 3.42 15.83
CA ASP A 140 -4.41 2.64 16.98
C ASP A 140 -5.83 3.07 17.39
N TYR A 141 -6.15 4.36 17.29
CA TYR A 141 -7.50 4.87 17.49
C TYR A 141 -8.49 4.29 16.49
N LEU A 142 -8.20 4.40 15.18
CA LEU A 142 -9.07 3.84 14.13
C LEU A 142 -9.29 2.33 14.34
N ALA A 143 -8.21 1.62 14.69
CA ALA A 143 -8.23 0.18 14.96
C ALA A 143 -9.10 -0.19 16.17
N TYR A 144 -8.98 0.57 17.26
CA TYR A 144 -9.71 0.33 18.50
C TYR A 144 -11.22 0.51 18.29
N HIS A 145 -11.60 1.52 17.50
CA HIS A 145 -13.00 1.82 17.18
C HIS A 145 -13.54 1.06 15.95
N GLY A 146 -12.72 0.22 15.29
CA GLY A 146 -13.15 -0.55 14.12
C GLY A 146 -13.47 0.30 12.89
N LEU A 147 -12.89 1.50 12.81
CA LEU A 147 -13.16 2.50 11.77
C LEU A 147 -12.39 2.24 10.47
N ASP A 148 -11.48 1.27 10.48
CA ASP A 148 -10.53 0.96 9.41
C ASP A 148 -10.77 -0.40 8.72
N ARG A 149 -11.96 -1.01 8.84
CA ARG A 149 -12.19 -2.42 8.44
C ARG A 149 -13.07 -2.65 7.21
N ARG A 150 -13.70 -1.61 6.66
CA ARG A 150 -14.79 -1.79 5.67
C ARG A 150 -14.67 -0.92 4.44
N LYS A 151 -14.40 0.37 4.62
CA LYS A 151 -14.31 1.34 3.54
C LYS A 151 -13.25 2.37 3.88
N ASN A 152 -12.49 2.78 2.86
CA ASN A 152 -11.52 3.87 2.98
C ASN A 152 -12.26 5.20 3.06
N THR A 153 -12.77 5.54 4.24
CA THR A 153 -13.54 6.76 4.51
C THR A 153 -12.82 7.73 5.44
N TRP A 154 -11.72 7.30 6.06
CA TRP A 154 -10.93 8.08 7.00
C TRP A 154 -9.63 8.55 6.37
N THR A 155 -9.25 9.78 6.70
CA THR A 155 -7.94 10.33 6.34
C THR A 155 -7.20 10.76 7.60
N ILE A 156 -5.96 10.30 7.74
CA ILE A 156 -4.99 10.82 8.71
C ILE A 156 -4.21 11.94 8.02
N ARG A 157 -4.49 13.18 8.37
CA ARG A 157 -3.73 14.35 7.90
C ARG A 157 -2.54 14.60 8.79
N VAL A 158 -1.34 14.56 8.23
CA VAL A 158 -0.09 14.75 8.94
C VAL A 158 0.41 16.17 8.72
N LEU A 159 0.54 16.93 9.81
CA LEU A 159 1.11 18.28 9.81
C LEU A 159 2.65 18.22 9.71
N PRO A 160 3.33 19.34 9.40
CA PRO A 160 4.79 19.42 9.42
C PRO A 160 5.39 18.88 10.72
N GLY A 161 6.40 18.02 10.62
CA GLY A 161 7.05 17.39 11.75
C GLY A 161 7.89 16.17 11.36
N THR A 162 8.72 15.71 12.29
CA THR A 162 9.40 14.40 12.20
C THR A 162 8.72 13.42 13.14
N TYR A 163 8.23 12.33 12.58
CA TYR A 163 7.43 11.32 13.26
C TYR A 163 8.23 10.01 13.38
N PRO A 164 8.04 9.28 14.49
CA PRO A 164 8.62 7.95 14.64
C PRO A 164 7.98 6.98 13.65
N ARG A 165 8.58 5.79 13.51
CA ARG A 165 8.05 4.73 12.68
C ARG A 165 6.60 4.35 13.05
N PHE A 166 5.85 3.86 12.06
CA PHE A 166 4.52 3.31 12.28
C PHE A 166 4.30 2.00 11.50
N THR A 167 3.23 1.29 11.81
CA THR A 167 2.79 0.08 11.14
C THR A 167 1.29 0.12 10.90
N THR A 168 0.85 -0.15 9.66
CA THR A 168 -0.58 -0.40 9.38
C THR A 168 -0.92 -1.88 9.44
N LYS A 169 0.03 -2.77 9.76
CA LYS A 169 -0.25 -4.20 9.96
C LYS A 169 -1.33 -4.41 11.02
N ASN A 170 -2.23 -5.36 10.78
CA ASN A 170 -3.23 -5.74 11.76
C ASN A 170 -2.65 -6.75 12.76
N ALA A 171 -2.42 -6.29 14.00
CA ALA A 171 -1.86 -7.13 15.06
C ALA A 171 -2.79 -8.27 15.50
N LYS A 172 -4.10 -8.21 15.19
CA LYS A 172 -5.11 -9.19 15.63
C LYS A 172 -5.29 -10.34 14.63
N THR A 173 -5.22 -10.06 13.34
CA THR A 173 -5.49 -11.03 12.27
C THR A 173 -4.22 -11.56 11.62
N GLY A 174 -3.08 -10.90 11.85
CA GLY A 174 -1.79 -11.32 11.31
C GLY A 174 -1.54 -10.74 9.92
N PHE A 175 -0.82 -11.51 9.09
CA PHE A 175 -0.58 -11.18 7.68
C PHE A 175 -1.92 -11.28 6.90
N HIS A 176 -2.08 -10.48 5.83
CA HIS A 176 -3.17 -10.51 4.84
C HIS A 176 -4.48 -9.74 5.12
N ASP A 177 -4.55 -8.91 6.15
CA ASP A 177 -5.75 -8.10 6.44
C ASP A 177 -5.45 -6.59 6.33
N PRO A 178 -5.68 -5.97 5.16
CA PRO A 178 -5.36 -4.56 4.96
C PRO A 178 -6.31 -3.67 5.76
N ARG A 179 -5.78 -2.56 6.26
CA ARG A 179 -6.61 -1.49 6.85
C ARG A 179 -7.17 -0.59 5.76
N TYR A 180 -8.28 0.10 6.03
CA TYR A 180 -9.01 0.91 5.05
C TYR A 180 -9.05 2.38 5.47
N PHE A 181 -8.00 3.12 5.19
CA PHE A 181 -7.90 4.58 5.38
C PHE A 181 -6.80 5.16 4.49
N SER A 182 -6.69 6.48 4.46
CA SER A 182 -5.64 7.21 3.75
C SER A 182 -4.78 8.02 4.71
N ILE A 183 -3.54 8.31 4.33
CA ILE A 183 -2.61 9.16 5.07
C ILE A 183 -2.14 10.28 4.13
N GLU A 184 -2.24 11.53 4.57
CA GLU A 184 -1.91 12.70 3.74
C GLU A 184 -1.08 13.69 4.54
N GLY A 185 0.20 13.83 4.19
CA GLY A 185 1.00 14.95 4.65
C GLY A 185 0.53 16.27 4.03
N THR A 186 0.58 17.35 4.79
CA THR A 186 0.27 18.68 4.25
C THR A 186 1.37 19.25 3.36
N ASP A 187 2.60 18.78 3.56
CA ASP A 187 3.78 19.17 2.80
C ASP A 187 4.81 18.04 2.83
N ARG A 188 5.15 17.48 1.67
CA ARG A 188 6.12 16.40 1.53
C ARG A 188 7.43 16.75 2.21
N GLU A 189 7.97 17.95 1.98
CA GLU A 189 9.30 18.31 2.46
C GLU A 189 9.37 18.48 3.98
N GLN A 190 8.22 18.58 4.65
CA GLN A 190 8.12 18.82 6.08
C GLN A 190 7.46 17.70 6.87
N CYS A 191 6.79 16.73 6.22
CA CYS A 191 6.13 15.62 6.89
C CYS A 191 7.00 14.36 6.76
N ILE A 192 7.86 14.13 7.77
CA ILE A 192 8.94 13.14 7.70
C ILE A 192 8.64 11.99 8.67
N VAL A 193 8.70 10.76 8.19
CA VAL A 193 8.64 9.54 8.99
C VAL A 193 10.04 8.94 8.99
N LYS A 194 10.67 8.86 10.16
CA LYS A 194 12.07 8.47 10.28
C LYS A 194 12.28 7.35 11.31
N ASP A 195 13.07 6.35 10.92
CA ASP A 195 13.65 5.37 11.84
C ASP A 195 15.19 5.42 11.77
N GLY A 196 15.83 5.37 12.94
CA GLY A 196 17.28 5.46 13.08
C GLY A 196 17.98 4.16 13.46
N SER A 197 17.24 3.06 13.66
CA SER A 197 17.81 1.80 14.11
C SER A 197 18.59 1.09 12.99
N GLY A 198 18.07 1.21 11.76
CA GLY A 198 18.51 0.51 10.57
C GLY A 198 18.17 -0.98 10.53
N GLU A 199 17.38 -1.49 11.47
CA GLU A 199 17.04 -2.92 11.54
C GLU A 199 16.00 -3.32 10.48
N TYR A 200 16.21 -4.49 9.86
CA TYR A 200 15.31 -5.03 8.82
C TYR A 200 13.86 -5.10 9.29
N LEU A 201 13.64 -5.54 10.54
CA LEU A 201 12.31 -5.69 11.14
C LEU A 201 11.70 -4.37 11.64
N THR A 202 12.44 -3.26 11.53
CA THR A 202 11.95 -1.95 11.95
C THR A 202 12.17 -0.86 10.90
N PRO A 203 11.53 -1.01 9.72
CA PRO A 203 11.52 0.07 8.72
C PRO A 203 10.77 1.29 9.26
N ALA A 204 10.94 2.44 8.58
CA ALA A 204 10.23 3.67 8.94
C ALA A 204 8.71 3.50 8.80
N ALA A 205 8.23 2.68 7.86
CA ALA A 205 6.86 2.18 7.89
C ALA A 205 6.73 0.73 7.40
N ASP A 206 5.90 -0.05 8.09
CA ASP A 206 5.35 -1.32 7.59
C ASP A 206 3.92 -1.06 7.09
N ILE A 207 3.64 -1.32 5.80
CA ILE A 207 2.36 -0.97 5.20
C ILE A 207 1.63 -2.20 4.65
N CYS A 208 0.40 -2.37 5.11
CA CYS A 208 -0.66 -3.23 4.61
C CYS A 208 -1.95 -2.39 4.62
N LEU A 209 -2.27 -1.72 3.50
CA LEU A 209 -3.26 -0.64 3.46
C LEU A 209 -4.03 -0.60 2.15
N ASN A 210 -5.36 -0.55 2.25
CA ASN A 210 -6.27 -0.20 1.17
C ASN A 210 -6.60 1.29 1.22
N GLY A 211 -5.83 2.08 0.47
CA GLY A 211 -6.04 3.52 0.41
C GLY A 211 -4.92 4.28 -0.27
N THR A 212 -4.73 5.53 0.15
CA THR A 212 -3.71 6.40 -0.44
C THR A 212 -2.78 6.96 0.62
N VAL A 213 -1.48 7.02 0.32
CA VAL A 213 -0.47 7.66 1.14
C VAL A 213 0.16 8.79 0.32
N LYS A 214 0.06 10.04 0.78
CA LYS A 214 0.52 11.21 0.03
C LYS A 214 1.43 12.13 0.81
N ASN A 215 2.32 12.83 0.10
CA ASN A 215 3.09 13.96 0.61
C ASN A 215 3.86 13.63 1.89
N LEU A 216 4.52 12.47 1.93
CA LEU A 216 5.34 12.04 3.06
C LEU A 216 6.74 11.67 2.59
N GLN A 217 7.72 11.90 3.46
CA GLN A 217 9.07 11.33 3.33
C GLN A 217 9.22 10.17 4.29
N PHE A 218 9.74 9.07 3.82
CA PHE A 218 10.11 7.91 4.62
C PHE A 218 11.62 7.77 4.61
N ILE A 219 12.25 7.73 5.79
CA ILE A 219 13.70 7.72 5.93
C ILE A 219 14.13 6.64 6.92
N ALA A 220 14.94 5.69 6.45
CA ALA A 220 15.63 4.70 7.29
C ALA A 220 17.12 5.03 7.39
N THR A 221 17.67 5.13 8.60
CA THR A 221 19.08 5.49 8.88
C THR A 221 19.67 4.61 9.99
N HIS A 222 20.96 4.80 10.32
CA HIS A 222 21.65 4.15 11.46
C HIS A 222 21.97 5.12 12.60
N GLU A 223 21.39 6.32 12.60
CA GLU A 223 21.77 7.38 13.55
C GLU A 223 21.57 6.96 15.02
N ALA A 224 20.65 6.02 15.29
CA ALA A 224 20.36 5.49 16.63
C ALA A 224 21.02 4.12 16.90
N ALA A 225 21.86 3.61 16.00
CA ALA A 225 22.54 2.32 16.19
C ALA A 225 23.66 2.43 17.27
N PRO A 226 23.81 1.44 18.17
CA PRO A 226 24.84 1.48 19.21
C PRO A 226 26.26 1.56 18.62
N PRO A 227 27.18 2.36 19.21
CA PRO A 227 28.53 2.55 18.68
C PRO A 227 29.43 1.31 18.78
N LEU A 228 29.02 0.26 19.50
CA LEU A 228 29.80 -0.95 19.78
C LEU A 228 29.47 -2.16 18.89
N MET A 229 28.43 -2.08 18.04
CA MET A 229 28.47 -2.89 16.83
C MET A 229 29.38 -2.13 15.88
N ASN A 230 30.50 -2.76 15.53
CA ASN A 230 31.47 -2.21 14.61
C ASN A 230 30.68 -1.54 13.48
N ARG A 231 30.90 -0.26 13.16
CA ARG A 231 30.22 0.37 12.01
C ARG A 231 30.52 -0.36 10.68
N ALA A 232 31.38 -1.37 10.71
CA ALA A 232 31.71 -2.34 9.67
C ALA A 232 30.84 -3.62 9.71
N ASP A 233 29.92 -3.77 10.67
CA ASP A 233 29.00 -4.90 10.80
C ASP A 233 27.62 -4.45 10.31
N ASP A 234 27.49 -4.39 8.98
CA ASP A 234 26.33 -3.91 8.22
C ASP A 234 25.16 -4.93 8.24
N SER A 235 24.97 -5.72 9.30
CA SER A 235 23.90 -6.74 9.36
C SER A 235 22.48 -6.17 9.45
N ARG A 236 22.34 -4.84 9.47
CA ARG A 236 21.10 -4.09 9.65
C ARG A 236 20.67 -3.48 8.31
N LYS A 237 19.56 -3.97 7.76
CA LYS A 237 19.10 -3.70 6.38
C LYS A 237 17.65 -3.17 6.34
N ALA A 238 17.40 -2.03 6.98
CA ALA A 238 16.08 -1.42 6.98
C ALA A 238 15.69 -0.83 5.62
N TYR A 239 14.50 -1.20 5.15
CA TYR A 239 13.79 -0.42 4.13
C TYR A 239 13.28 0.89 4.73
N ALA A 240 13.05 1.91 3.89
CA ALA A 240 12.26 3.06 4.35
C ALA A 240 10.79 2.65 4.51
N VAL A 241 10.26 1.91 3.54
CA VAL A 241 8.94 1.28 3.60
C VAL A 241 9.03 -0.19 3.23
N HIS A 242 8.40 -1.04 4.02
CA HIS A 242 8.30 -2.47 3.77
C HIS A 242 6.82 -2.86 3.61
N MET A 243 6.52 -3.68 2.59
CA MET A 243 5.17 -4.06 2.18
C MET A 243 5.11 -5.54 1.78
N ASP A 244 5.41 -6.42 2.72
CA ASP A 244 5.47 -7.88 2.51
C ASP A 244 4.47 -8.56 3.46
N PHE A 245 3.21 -8.13 3.40
CA PHE A 245 2.21 -8.40 4.43
C PHE A 245 0.82 -8.80 3.89
N GLY A 246 0.71 -9.08 2.59
CA GLY A 246 -0.50 -9.58 1.94
C GLY A 246 -1.25 -8.54 1.09
N THR A 247 -2.33 -9.02 0.46
CA THR A 247 -3.05 -8.32 -0.61
C THR A 247 -3.60 -6.96 -0.20
N GLN A 248 -3.18 -5.91 -0.90
CA GLN A 248 -3.57 -4.52 -0.69
C GLN A 248 -3.84 -3.76 -2.00
N VAL A 249 -4.58 -2.67 -1.92
CA VAL A 249 -4.85 -1.74 -3.02
C VAL A 249 -4.41 -0.37 -2.59
N LEU A 250 -3.18 -0.03 -2.94
CA LEU A 250 -2.45 1.09 -2.37
C LEU A 250 -1.91 2.01 -3.46
N THR A 251 -2.14 3.30 -3.28
CA THR A 251 -1.48 4.35 -4.05
C THR A 251 -0.56 5.17 -3.15
N PHE A 252 0.71 5.28 -3.51
CA PHE A 252 1.56 6.37 -3.06
C PHE A 252 1.55 7.51 -4.08
N GLU A 253 1.40 8.74 -3.62
CA GLU A 253 1.42 9.92 -4.48
C GLU A 253 2.28 11.02 -3.89
N ASN A 254 3.29 11.49 -4.64
CA ASN A 254 4.20 12.53 -4.18
C ASN A 254 4.89 12.19 -2.84
N CYS A 255 5.42 10.98 -2.73
CA CYS A 255 6.17 10.52 -1.56
C CYS A 255 7.65 10.31 -1.92
N SER A 256 8.53 10.39 -0.92
CA SER A 256 9.93 9.96 -1.09
C SER A 256 10.29 8.85 -0.11
N PHE A 257 11.16 7.95 -0.57
CA PHE A 257 11.59 6.77 0.18
C PHE A 257 13.11 6.71 0.14
N THR A 258 13.76 6.98 1.27
CA THR A 258 15.22 6.97 1.38
C THR A 258 15.67 5.94 2.40
N SER A 259 16.44 4.95 1.95
CA SER A 259 17.17 4.06 2.85
C SER A 259 18.67 4.24 2.68
N TYR A 260 19.40 4.17 3.79
CA TYR A 260 20.86 4.20 3.83
C TYR A 260 21.47 2.79 3.94
N GLN A 261 20.66 1.74 3.73
CA GLN A 261 21.06 0.35 4.03
C GLN A 261 20.52 -0.68 3.06
N ALA A 262 19.35 -0.44 2.51
CA ALA A 262 18.56 -1.38 1.72
C ALA A 262 17.82 -0.58 0.65
N PRO A 263 16.91 -1.20 -0.12
CA PRO A 263 16.00 -0.45 -0.96
C PRO A 263 15.20 0.59 -0.15
N GLY A 264 14.89 1.71 -0.77
CA GLY A 264 13.94 2.67 -0.20
C GLY A 264 12.59 1.99 0.05
N VAL A 265 12.17 1.13 -0.90
CA VAL A 265 10.97 0.32 -0.78
C VAL A 265 11.26 -1.15 -1.09
N GLY A 266 10.84 -2.03 -0.19
CA GLY A 266 10.75 -3.47 -0.42
C GLY A 266 9.28 -3.91 -0.39
N ALA A 267 8.83 -4.62 -1.41
CA ALA A 267 7.45 -5.08 -1.50
C ALA A 267 7.37 -6.53 -2.00
N GLY A 268 6.61 -7.35 -1.28
CA GLY A 268 6.15 -8.64 -1.75
C GLY A 268 4.73 -8.50 -2.26
N ILE A 269 4.54 -8.65 -3.57
CA ILE A 269 3.22 -8.46 -4.19
C ILE A 269 2.49 -9.80 -4.29
N SER A 270 1.27 -9.84 -3.74
CA SER A 270 0.40 -11.02 -3.76
C SER A 270 -0.65 -10.97 -4.87
N ALA A 271 -1.27 -12.11 -5.17
CA ALA A 271 -2.43 -12.15 -6.04
C ALA A 271 -3.54 -11.21 -5.55
N GLY A 272 -4.13 -10.44 -6.48
CA GLY A 272 -5.15 -9.43 -6.21
C GLY A 272 -4.60 -8.08 -5.71
N GLU A 273 -3.29 -7.97 -5.48
CA GLU A 273 -2.66 -6.75 -4.98
C GLU A 273 -2.45 -5.74 -6.11
N GLN A 274 -2.66 -4.45 -5.79
CA GLN A 274 -2.47 -3.35 -6.70
C GLN A 274 -1.63 -2.26 -6.01
N LEU A 275 -0.37 -2.14 -6.45
CA LEU A 275 0.55 -1.13 -5.96
C LEU A 275 0.77 -0.08 -7.03
N THR A 276 0.40 1.16 -6.73
CA THR A 276 0.62 2.30 -7.60
C THR A 276 1.50 3.33 -6.93
N PHE A 277 2.55 3.77 -7.61
CA PHE A 277 3.38 4.91 -7.20
C PHE A 277 3.28 5.99 -8.26
N ARG A 278 2.92 7.21 -7.84
CA ARG A 278 2.81 8.38 -8.72
C ARG A 278 3.68 9.52 -8.22
N ASN A 279 4.50 10.10 -9.08
CA ASN A 279 5.35 11.24 -8.75
C ASN A 279 6.23 10.98 -7.51
N CYS A 280 6.70 9.75 -7.33
CA CYS A 280 7.44 9.33 -6.14
C CYS A 280 8.95 9.30 -6.40
N GLU A 281 9.74 9.45 -5.33
CA GLU A 281 11.19 9.37 -5.37
C GLU A 281 11.70 8.20 -4.52
N PHE A 282 12.56 7.36 -5.08
CA PHE A 282 13.15 6.21 -4.42
C PHE A 282 14.67 6.38 -4.38
N ARG A 283 15.26 6.27 -3.20
CA ARG A 283 16.70 6.37 -3.00
C ARG A 283 17.23 5.23 -2.15
N SER A 284 18.20 4.51 -2.71
CA SER A 284 19.07 3.61 -1.95
C SER A 284 20.46 4.22 -1.86
N LEU A 285 20.90 4.52 -0.65
CA LEU A 285 22.17 5.18 -0.34
C LEU A 285 23.13 4.25 0.42
N GLY A 286 22.78 2.98 0.56
CA GLY A 286 23.59 1.97 1.26
C GLY A 286 24.94 1.74 0.59
N ASP A 287 25.98 1.51 1.39
CA ASP A 287 27.36 1.28 0.93
C ASP A 287 27.64 -0.21 0.71
N VAL A 288 27.80 -0.63 -0.56
CA VAL A 288 28.11 -2.04 -0.92
C VAL A 288 29.55 -2.43 -0.65
N SER A 289 30.46 -1.47 -0.40
CA SER A 289 31.90 -1.73 -0.24
C SER A 289 32.27 -2.44 1.08
N ARG A 290 31.29 -2.67 1.94
CA ARG A 290 31.42 -3.29 3.27
C ARG A 290 30.84 -4.70 3.33
N PHE A 291 30.59 -5.32 2.18
CA PHE A 291 30.28 -6.74 2.07
C PHE A 291 31.33 -7.58 2.81
N SER A 292 30.92 -8.28 3.87
CA SER A 292 31.76 -9.26 4.55
C SER A 292 31.29 -10.66 4.15
N PRO A 293 31.97 -11.36 3.22
CA PRO A 293 31.57 -12.71 2.77
C PRO A 293 31.58 -13.77 3.87
N ASN A 294 32.05 -13.44 5.08
CA ASN A 294 32.21 -14.37 6.19
C ASN A 294 31.18 -14.17 7.32
N ASN A 295 30.17 -13.30 7.15
CA ASN A 295 29.13 -13.11 8.16
C ASN A 295 27.98 -14.11 7.93
N LEU A 296 28.14 -15.34 8.42
CA LEU A 296 27.19 -16.46 8.27
C LEU A 296 25.88 -16.30 9.07
N ARG A 297 25.45 -15.07 9.38
CA ARG A 297 24.10 -14.81 9.89
C ARG A 297 23.22 -14.44 8.70
N ASN A 298 21.92 -14.72 8.76
CA ASN A 298 20.92 -14.25 7.78
C ASN A 298 20.94 -12.70 7.70
N ASP A 299 21.94 -12.13 7.05
CA ASP A 299 22.37 -10.74 7.19
C ASP A 299 21.81 -9.82 6.10
N TYR A 300 21.01 -10.41 5.20
CA TYR A 300 20.37 -9.73 4.08
C TYR A 300 21.37 -8.85 3.28
N THR A 301 22.64 -9.25 3.23
CA THR A 301 23.72 -8.47 2.59
C THR A 301 23.49 -8.22 1.11
N TRP A 302 22.73 -9.08 0.44
CA TRP A 302 22.32 -8.92 -0.95
C TRP A 302 21.32 -7.77 -1.16
N LEU A 303 20.61 -7.29 -0.12
CA LEU A 303 19.62 -6.21 -0.26
C LEU A 303 20.23 -4.89 -0.73
N THR A 304 21.49 -4.60 -0.40
CA THR A 304 22.17 -3.41 -0.92
C THR A 304 22.37 -3.47 -2.43
N GLU A 305 22.30 -4.65 -3.06
CA GLU A 305 22.38 -4.83 -4.51
C GLU A 305 21.00 -4.80 -5.19
N CYS A 306 19.91 -4.74 -4.43
CA CYS A 306 18.55 -4.74 -4.99
C CYS A 306 18.09 -3.39 -5.55
N GLY A 307 18.88 -2.34 -5.37
CA GLY A 307 18.54 -0.99 -5.81
C GLY A 307 17.66 -0.23 -4.84
N ALA A 308 16.90 0.73 -5.35
CA ALA A 308 16.07 1.64 -4.56
C ALA A 308 14.60 1.20 -4.45
N LEU A 309 14.14 0.41 -5.40
CA LEU A 309 12.84 -0.26 -5.36
C LEU A 309 13.05 -1.74 -5.67
N TYR A 310 12.71 -2.58 -4.70
CA TYR A 310 12.74 -4.03 -4.83
C TYR A 310 11.34 -4.58 -4.71
N VAL A 311 10.90 -5.31 -5.74
CA VAL A 311 9.60 -5.96 -5.77
C VAL A 311 9.81 -7.43 -6.11
N HIS A 312 9.28 -8.30 -5.27
CA HIS A 312 9.15 -9.73 -5.55
C HIS A 312 7.67 -10.11 -5.49
N SER A 313 7.30 -11.29 -6.02
CA SER A 313 6.01 -11.86 -5.66
C SER A 313 6.06 -12.51 -4.29
N ASP A 314 4.98 -12.38 -3.54
CA ASP A 314 4.76 -13.04 -2.26
C ASP A 314 3.41 -13.78 -2.32
N MET A 315 3.30 -14.89 -1.60
CA MET A 315 2.10 -15.73 -1.36
C MET A 315 1.65 -16.82 -2.36
N PRO A 316 1.10 -17.96 -1.85
CA PRO A 316 0.67 -19.11 -2.63
C PRO A 316 -0.81 -18.98 -2.99
N GLY A 317 -1.10 -18.91 -4.28
CA GLY A 317 -2.47 -18.85 -4.76
C GLY A 317 -2.49 -18.01 -6.02
N GLY A 318 -2.59 -18.69 -7.16
CA GLY A 318 -2.55 -18.02 -8.46
C GLY A 318 -3.52 -16.85 -8.59
N GLY A 319 -3.18 -15.91 -9.47
CA GLY A 319 -3.95 -14.70 -9.71
C GLY A 319 -3.09 -13.58 -10.28
N LEU A 320 -3.71 -12.41 -10.44
CA LEU A 320 -3.10 -11.23 -11.06
C LEU A 320 -2.69 -10.22 -9.99
N ALA A 321 -1.42 -9.80 -10.02
CA ALA A 321 -0.88 -8.67 -9.27
C ALA A 321 -0.62 -7.50 -10.23
N LEU A 322 -0.85 -6.27 -9.78
CA LEU A 322 -0.64 -5.06 -10.57
C LEU A 322 0.39 -4.15 -9.90
N LEU A 323 1.48 -3.86 -10.61
CA LEU A 323 2.45 -2.83 -10.23
C LEU A 323 2.41 -1.69 -11.24
N ARG A 324 2.29 -0.46 -10.76
CA ARG A 324 2.23 0.73 -11.61
C ARG A 324 3.16 1.81 -11.10
N LEU A 325 4.10 2.25 -11.93
CA LEU A 325 4.99 3.36 -11.65
C LEU A 325 4.74 4.48 -12.67
N GLU A 326 4.37 5.66 -12.18
CA GLU A 326 4.10 6.84 -12.99
C GLU A 326 4.95 8.03 -12.53
N ASN A 327 5.75 8.59 -13.43
CA ASN A 327 6.60 9.76 -13.20
C ASN A 327 7.48 9.65 -11.94
N CYS A 328 8.00 8.45 -11.67
CA CYS A 328 8.85 8.22 -10.51
C CYS A 328 10.33 8.43 -10.84
N SER A 329 11.11 8.82 -9.85
CA SER A 329 12.58 8.87 -9.92
C SER A 329 13.18 7.80 -9.01
N ILE A 330 14.08 6.99 -9.56
CA ILE A 330 14.67 5.84 -8.87
C ILE A 330 16.18 6.00 -8.92
N TYR A 331 16.81 6.18 -7.77
CA TYR A 331 18.25 6.39 -7.67
C TYR A 331 18.90 5.39 -6.72
N SER A 332 19.88 4.65 -7.22
CA SER A 332 20.70 3.77 -6.41
C SER A 332 22.15 4.23 -6.41
N LYS A 333 22.72 4.43 -5.23
CA LYS A 333 24.11 4.90 -5.12
C LYS A 333 25.10 3.81 -5.51
N ASN A 334 24.91 2.58 -5.02
CA ASN A 334 25.95 1.56 -5.04
C ASN A 334 25.49 0.19 -5.56
N ALA A 335 24.17 -0.04 -5.65
CA ALA A 335 23.65 -1.29 -6.17
C ALA A 335 23.85 -1.36 -7.67
N SER A 336 24.09 -2.55 -8.21
CA SER A 336 24.10 -2.84 -9.66
C SER A 336 22.75 -2.62 -10.37
N LYS A 337 21.68 -2.36 -9.61
CA LYS A 337 20.31 -2.21 -10.07
C LYS A 337 19.70 -0.95 -9.44
N SER A 338 18.84 -0.25 -10.17
CA SER A 338 18.02 0.84 -9.59
C SER A 338 16.62 0.35 -9.20
N LEU A 339 16.01 -0.43 -10.07
CA LEU A 339 14.74 -1.15 -9.87
C LEU A 339 15.02 -2.63 -10.10
N TRP A 340 14.59 -3.48 -9.17
CA TRP A 340 14.60 -4.92 -9.37
C TRP A 340 13.21 -5.50 -9.14
N ILE A 341 12.67 -6.10 -10.21
CA ILE A 341 11.47 -6.93 -10.16
C ILE A 341 11.94 -8.37 -10.35
N SER A 342 11.91 -9.17 -9.29
CA SER A 342 12.44 -10.54 -9.29
C SER A 342 11.35 -11.60 -9.29
N GLN A 343 11.69 -12.78 -9.79
CA GLN A 343 10.89 -13.99 -9.55
C GLN A 343 10.92 -14.34 -8.04
N PRO A 344 10.00 -15.16 -7.54
CA PRO A 344 9.98 -15.50 -6.12
C PRO A 344 10.92 -16.66 -5.80
N ASP A 345 11.55 -16.63 -4.62
CA ASP A 345 12.47 -17.68 -4.18
C ASP A 345 11.73 -18.92 -3.67
N GLY A 346 11.95 -20.07 -4.33
CA GLY A 346 11.97 -21.41 -3.70
C GLY A 346 10.66 -22.13 -3.35
N PHE A 347 9.47 -21.53 -3.42
CA PHE A 347 8.23 -22.18 -2.93
C PHE A 347 6.98 -22.07 -3.84
N TRP A 348 7.14 -21.68 -5.10
CA TRP A 348 6.01 -21.13 -5.88
C TRP A 348 5.79 -21.80 -7.22
N ASP A 349 4.54 -21.70 -7.70
CA ASP A 349 4.11 -22.16 -9.01
C ASP A 349 4.07 -20.96 -9.99
N PRO A 350 5.14 -20.72 -10.77
CA PRO A 350 5.23 -19.57 -11.67
C PRO A 350 4.19 -19.57 -12.79
N GLU A 351 3.47 -20.68 -13.01
CA GLU A 351 2.38 -20.78 -13.98
C GLU A 351 1.05 -20.24 -13.43
N LYS A 352 0.95 -20.03 -12.12
CA LYS A 352 -0.30 -19.64 -11.46
C LYS A 352 -0.38 -18.16 -11.10
N THR A 353 0.74 -17.49 -10.85
CA THR A 353 0.74 -16.06 -10.47
C THR A 353 1.28 -15.21 -11.62
N THR A 354 0.47 -14.25 -12.07
CA THR A 354 0.87 -13.25 -13.05
C THR A 354 1.04 -11.89 -12.39
N MET A 355 2.02 -11.11 -12.85
CA MET A 355 2.22 -9.71 -12.48
C MET A 355 2.22 -8.87 -13.74
N GLN A 356 1.33 -7.89 -13.77
CA GLN A 356 1.32 -6.86 -14.80
C GLN A 356 2.02 -5.62 -14.27
N VAL A 357 2.99 -5.15 -15.05
CA VAL A 357 3.81 -3.99 -14.69
C VAL A 357 3.57 -2.89 -15.73
N THR A 358 3.08 -1.74 -15.27
CA THR A 358 2.94 -0.54 -16.09
C THR A 358 3.96 0.52 -15.68
N LEU A 359 4.78 0.98 -16.62
CA LEU A 359 5.83 1.98 -16.40
C LEU A 359 5.60 3.20 -17.29
N ILE A 360 5.26 4.36 -16.72
CA ILE A 360 5.01 5.59 -17.47
C ILE A 360 5.90 6.73 -16.96
N GLY A 361 6.75 7.31 -17.82
CA GLY A 361 7.48 8.54 -17.52
C GLY A 361 8.53 8.43 -16.41
N ASN A 362 8.98 7.22 -16.07
CA ASN A 362 9.90 7.01 -14.95
C ASN A 362 11.36 7.28 -15.33
N THR A 363 12.17 7.65 -14.34
CA THR A 363 13.62 7.77 -14.46
C THR A 363 14.34 6.82 -13.52
N ALA A 364 15.44 6.22 -13.97
CA ALA A 364 16.30 5.41 -13.12
C ALA A 364 17.78 5.68 -13.40
N SER A 365 18.58 5.79 -12.36
CA SER A 365 20.01 6.16 -12.44
C SER A 365 20.78 5.65 -11.22
N GLY A 366 22.10 5.62 -11.33
CA GLY A 366 22.96 5.36 -10.17
C GLY A 366 24.44 5.66 -10.45
N ASP A 367 25.26 5.59 -9.41
CA ASP A 367 26.67 5.98 -9.53
C ASP A 367 27.56 4.86 -10.10
N ARG A 368 27.08 3.62 -10.13
CA ARG A 368 27.87 2.49 -10.65
C ARG A 368 27.64 2.38 -12.16
N ALA A 369 28.73 2.32 -12.92
CA ALA A 369 28.65 2.22 -14.37
C ALA A 369 27.87 0.96 -14.79
N GLY A 370 26.79 1.14 -15.55
CA GLY A 370 25.92 0.05 -15.98
C GLY A 370 24.75 -0.24 -15.04
N ASP A 371 24.36 0.71 -14.19
CA ASP A 371 23.13 0.63 -13.40
C ASP A 371 21.90 0.51 -14.31
N LYS A 372 21.11 -0.52 -14.02
CA LYS A 372 19.99 -0.94 -14.87
C LYS A 372 18.69 -0.97 -14.09
N ILE A 373 17.60 -0.79 -14.82
CA ILE A 373 16.36 -1.44 -14.41
C ILE A 373 16.49 -2.89 -14.83
N GLU A 374 16.41 -3.78 -13.84
CA GLU A 374 16.41 -5.21 -14.07
C GLU A 374 15.04 -5.78 -13.78
N ILE A 375 14.47 -6.36 -14.82
CA ILE A 375 13.22 -7.09 -14.74
C ILE A 375 13.59 -8.52 -15.08
N GLU A 376 13.53 -9.40 -14.07
CA GLU A 376 13.96 -10.78 -14.24
C GLU A 376 12.93 -11.55 -15.08
N HIS A 377 13.17 -11.61 -16.39
CA HIS A 377 12.30 -12.27 -17.37
C HIS A 377 12.30 -13.82 -17.26
N LYS A 378 12.96 -14.40 -16.26
CA LYS A 378 12.80 -15.84 -15.99
C LYS A 378 11.41 -16.17 -15.44
N TRP A 379 10.63 -15.18 -15.04
CA TRP A 379 9.26 -15.35 -14.59
C TRP A 379 8.27 -15.32 -15.77
N PRO A 380 7.69 -16.46 -16.18
CA PRO A 380 6.75 -16.51 -17.31
C PRO A 380 5.43 -15.77 -17.05
N GLY A 381 5.11 -15.47 -15.77
CA GLY A 381 3.92 -14.74 -15.37
C GLY A 381 4.08 -13.22 -15.38
N LEU A 382 5.24 -12.68 -15.78
CA LEU A 382 5.49 -11.25 -15.74
C LEU A 382 5.21 -10.57 -17.10
N ASP A 383 4.23 -9.69 -17.13
CA ASP A 383 3.82 -8.95 -18.33
C ASP A 383 4.12 -7.45 -18.18
N ILE A 384 4.92 -6.89 -19.10
CA ILE A 384 5.07 -5.44 -19.23
C ILE A 384 3.94 -4.91 -20.11
N MET A 385 3.12 -4.02 -19.56
CA MET A 385 1.90 -3.59 -20.23
C MET A 385 2.19 -2.66 -21.44
N PRO A 386 1.46 -2.77 -22.56
CA PRO A 386 1.68 -2.00 -23.79
C PRO A 386 1.61 -0.48 -23.63
N GLU A 387 0.85 0.02 -22.65
CA GLU A 387 0.76 1.45 -22.35
C GLU A 387 2.02 2.02 -21.66
N SER A 388 2.98 1.17 -21.29
CA SER A 388 4.25 1.60 -20.71
C SER A 388 5.03 2.46 -21.71
N SER A 389 5.40 3.68 -21.33
CA SER A 389 5.96 4.67 -22.25
C SER A 389 6.76 5.78 -21.56
N GLY A 390 7.62 6.47 -22.31
CA GLY A 390 8.31 7.69 -21.85
C GLY A 390 9.32 7.53 -20.73
N ASN A 391 9.77 6.30 -20.44
CA ASN A 391 10.74 6.04 -19.38
C ASN A 391 12.20 6.28 -19.85
N SER A 392 13.06 6.78 -18.96
CA SER A 392 14.48 7.08 -19.24
C SER A 392 15.38 6.46 -18.18
N PHE A 393 16.20 5.49 -18.57
CA PHE A 393 17.08 4.76 -17.65
C PHE A 393 18.54 4.97 -18.06
N ASP A 394 19.45 5.19 -17.10
CA ASP A 394 20.89 5.45 -17.35
C ASP A 394 21.67 4.18 -17.75
N GLY A 395 20.97 3.25 -18.40
CA GLY A 395 21.41 1.95 -18.89
C GLY A 395 20.35 1.36 -19.84
N GLN A 396 20.68 0.27 -20.53
CA GLN A 396 19.70 -0.46 -21.34
C GLN A 396 18.55 -0.98 -20.45
N LEU A 397 17.30 -0.93 -20.94
CA LEU A 397 16.23 -1.77 -20.39
C LEU A 397 16.59 -3.22 -20.74
N TRP A 398 17.17 -3.96 -19.79
CA TRP A 398 17.48 -5.37 -19.98
C TRP A 398 16.24 -6.19 -19.64
N ILE A 399 15.41 -6.44 -20.66
CA ILE A 399 14.52 -7.61 -20.65
C ILE A 399 15.41 -8.79 -21.05
N VAL A 400 15.91 -9.55 -20.08
CA VAL A 400 16.87 -10.63 -20.35
C VAL A 400 16.20 -11.73 -21.21
N PRO A 401 16.60 -11.96 -22.48
CA PRO A 401 15.99 -13.01 -23.29
C PRO A 401 16.37 -14.40 -22.79
N ALA A 402 15.47 -15.37 -22.97
CA ALA A 402 15.55 -16.74 -22.43
C ALA A 402 16.82 -17.55 -22.81
N GLU A 403 17.62 -17.12 -23.79
CA GLU A 403 18.64 -18.00 -24.40
C GLU A 403 20.11 -17.73 -24.03
N THR A 404 20.47 -16.79 -23.14
CA THR A 404 21.90 -16.51 -22.86
C THR A 404 22.42 -16.94 -21.48
N ALA A 405 21.60 -17.56 -20.63
CA ALA A 405 22.05 -18.07 -19.33
C ALA A 405 22.77 -19.44 -19.41
N ALA A 406 22.70 -20.14 -20.54
CA ALA A 406 23.33 -21.47 -20.70
C ALA A 406 24.81 -21.40 -21.12
N GLU A 407 25.27 -20.31 -21.77
CA GLU A 407 26.65 -20.22 -22.26
C GLU A 407 27.65 -19.72 -21.22
N THR A 408 27.21 -18.98 -20.20
CA THR A 408 28.12 -18.50 -19.12
C THR A 408 28.43 -19.55 -18.06
N ALA A 409 27.58 -20.58 -17.91
CA ALA A 409 27.86 -21.75 -17.07
C ALA A 409 28.80 -22.77 -17.75
N ALA A 410 28.71 -22.93 -19.08
CA ALA A 410 29.58 -23.86 -19.82
C ALA A 410 31.02 -23.34 -20.00
N ALA A 411 31.22 -22.02 -19.99
CA ALA A 411 32.55 -21.41 -20.11
C ALA A 411 33.40 -21.54 -18.83
N THR A 412 32.79 -21.73 -17.65
CA THR A 412 33.50 -21.88 -16.38
C THR A 412 33.87 -23.34 -16.06
N GLU A 413 33.17 -24.32 -16.64
CA GLU A 413 33.53 -25.74 -16.49
C GLU A 413 34.63 -26.21 -17.46
N THR A 414 34.90 -25.48 -18.55
CA THR A 414 35.95 -25.85 -19.51
C THR A 414 37.35 -25.34 -19.12
N GLU A 415 37.48 -24.30 -18.28
CA GLU A 415 38.78 -23.79 -17.83
C GLU A 415 39.34 -24.54 -16.60
N THR A 416 38.53 -25.27 -15.85
CA THR A 416 38.99 -26.08 -14.70
C THR A 416 39.46 -27.49 -15.08
N ALA A 417 39.18 -27.96 -16.30
CA ALA A 417 39.58 -29.28 -16.79
C ALA A 417 41.01 -29.33 -17.40
N ALA A 418 41.68 -28.19 -17.62
CA ALA A 418 42.95 -28.13 -18.34
C ALA A 418 44.21 -28.01 -17.45
N ALA A 419 44.08 -28.14 -16.12
CA ALA A 419 45.20 -27.94 -15.18
C ALA A 419 45.45 -29.15 -14.26
N THR A 420 45.45 -30.36 -14.82
CA THR A 420 46.07 -31.52 -14.16
C THR A 420 46.51 -32.53 -15.20
N GLU A 421 47.77 -32.41 -15.66
CA GLU A 421 48.65 -33.55 -15.91
C GLU A 421 50.02 -33.04 -16.37
N THR A 422 51.03 -33.17 -15.51
CA THR A 422 52.29 -33.91 -15.78
C THR A 422 53.36 -33.52 -14.75
N ALA A 423 53.60 -34.42 -13.79
CA ALA A 423 54.92 -34.58 -13.18
C ALA A 423 55.15 -36.09 -12.93
N PRO A 424 56.39 -36.58 -13.07
CA PRO A 424 56.66 -37.94 -13.48
C PRO A 424 56.75 -38.93 -12.31
N ALA A 425 56.63 -40.20 -12.67
CA ALA A 425 56.77 -41.36 -11.82
C ALA A 425 58.14 -41.40 -11.11
N GLU A 426 58.13 -41.65 -9.80
CA GLU A 426 59.23 -42.31 -9.12
C GLU A 426 58.71 -43.46 -8.26
N THR A 427 59.38 -44.59 -8.44
CA THR A 427 59.17 -45.91 -7.89
C THR A 427 59.44 -45.98 -6.39
N ALA A 428 58.63 -46.79 -5.71
CA ALA A 428 58.76 -47.15 -4.31
C ALA A 428 60.08 -47.86 -3.98
N ALA A 429 60.65 -47.56 -2.81
CA ALA A 429 61.41 -48.51 -2.03
C ALA A 429 61.27 -48.21 -0.52
N ALA A 430 60.97 -49.28 0.21
CA ALA A 430 60.80 -49.35 1.65
C ALA A 430 62.11 -49.13 2.44
N GLY A 431 61.99 -48.76 3.72
CA GLY A 431 63.11 -48.87 4.66
C GLY A 431 62.88 -48.16 5.99
N ALA A 432 62.83 -48.95 7.06
CA ALA A 432 62.77 -48.58 8.47
C ALA A 432 63.77 -47.49 8.91
N PHE A 433 63.38 -46.58 9.80
CA PHE A 433 63.56 -46.65 11.26
C PHE A 433 62.86 -45.48 11.95
#